data_AF-A0A923X262-F1
#
_entry.id   AF-A0A923X262-F1
#
_cell.length_a   1.000
_cell.length_b   1.000
_cell.length_c   1.000
_cell.angle_alpha   90.00
_cell.angle_beta   90.00
_cell.angle_gamma   90.00
#
_symmetry.space_group_name_H-M   'P 1'
#
loop_
_entity.id
_entity.type
_entity.pdbx_description
1 polymer ?
#
loop_
_entity_poly.entity_id
_entity_poly.type
_entity_poly.pdbx_seq_one_letter_code
_entity_poly.pdbx_strand_id
1 'polypeptide(L)'
;MGARGPDSDRPTVDIGPRALAEALRRPATDDAADDGEPERDGDHDAEHDDDAAANSVVTGVEDDSAAHHPPVSLGATRTQELAEGAEPTRTIQHPQTPVTIRPPRAGDSVHGLPTQQIPSRRKAGSAATADGSRFSAPGSAALADSPVEAMRLDEIARTRVFLKVVIALCLGGVLVAFLSSGDAIARRVVVVGTVIAIGGALGLLSVTRDAGRYDANRLLPYGTAIVIGSMSGVYYWGTASPVAAMIVYGIYFFSLG
;
A
#
# COMPACT_ATOMS: atom_id res chain seq x y z
N MET A 1 20.07 53.24 -1.82
CA MET A 1 20.60 52.77 -0.52
C MET A 1 19.60 51.77 0.04
N GLY A 2 19.86 50.47 -0.08
CA GLY A 2 19.03 49.41 0.48
C GLY A 2 19.96 48.41 1.16
N ALA A 3 19.81 48.26 2.48
CA ALA A 3 20.65 47.43 3.31
C ALA A 3 20.37 45.94 3.05
N ARG A 4 21.40 45.19 2.68
CA ARG A 4 21.40 43.71 2.67
C ARG A 4 21.71 43.24 4.09
N GLY A 5 20.82 42.44 4.67
CA GLY A 5 21.02 41.79 5.96
C GLY A 5 22.09 40.69 5.88
N PRO A 6 23.02 40.60 6.84
CA PRO A 6 23.92 39.47 7.01
C PRO A 6 23.22 38.42 7.87
N ASP A 7 22.76 37.29 7.31
CA ASP A 7 22.44 36.06 8.06
C ASP A 7 21.84 34.99 7.12
N SER A 8 22.66 34.40 6.25
CA SER A 8 22.27 33.19 5.51
C SER A 8 23.45 32.25 5.26
N ASP A 9 24.31 32.08 6.26
CA ASP A 9 25.31 30.99 6.31
C ASP A 9 24.76 29.80 7.10
N ARG A 10 23.65 29.22 6.63
CA ARG A 10 23.32 27.85 7.02
C ARG A 10 23.91 26.92 5.95
N PRO A 11 24.82 26.00 6.30
CA PRO A 11 25.28 24.99 5.37
C PRO A 11 24.07 24.15 4.96
N THR A 12 23.62 24.33 3.72
CA THR A 12 22.62 23.48 3.09
C THR A 12 23.24 22.11 2.99
N VAL A 13 22.88 21.20 3.90
CA VAL A 13 23.22 19.79 3.80
C VAL A 13 22.48 19.28 2.57
N ASP A 14 23.20 19.15 1.46
CA ASP A 14 22.70 18.59 0.22
C ASP A 14 22.48 17.08 0.43
N ILE A 15 21.30 16.72 0.93
CA ILE A 15 20.79 15.34 0.94
C ILE A 15 20.26 15.04 -0.48
N GLY A 16 21.12 15.19 -1.47
CA GLY A 16 20.84 14.80 -2.83
C GLY A 16 20.80 13.27 -2.96
N PRO A 17 20.08 12.72 -3.95
CA PRO A 17 19.93 11.28 -4.18
C PRO A 17 21.27 10.53 -4.44
N ARG A 18 22.39 11.25 -4.55
CA ARG A 18 23.74 10.68 -4.63
C ARG A 18 24.18 9.97 -3.35
N ALA A 19 23.84 10.49 -2.17
CA ALA A 19 24.26 9.87 -0.90
C ALA A 19 23.66 8.45 -0.73
N LEU A 20 22.45 8.23 -1.26
CA LEU A 20 21.77 6.93 -1.20
C LEU A 20 22.29 5.95 -2.26
N ALA A 21 22.70 6.45 -3.43
CA ALA A 21 23.34 5.64 -4.46
C ALA A 21 24.77 5.21 -4.06
N GLU A 22 25.50 6.04 -3.31
CA GLU A 22 26.82 5.70 -2.77
C GLU A 22 26.73 4.62 -1.67
N ALA A 23 25.70 4.67 -0.81
CA ALA A 23 25.44 3.68 0.23
C ALA A 23 25.10 2.29 -0.34
N LEU A 24 24.39 2.24 -1.47
CA LEU A 24 24.05 0.99 -2.17
C LEU A 24 25.17 0.43 -3.04
N ARG A 25 26.28 1.17 -3.23
CA ARG A 25 27.41 0.76 -4.08
C ARG A 25 28.58 0.18 -3.30
N ARG A 26 28.48 0.05 -1.97
CA ARG A 26 29.47 -0.71 -1.20
C ARG A 26 29.30 -2.20 -1.55
N PRO A 27 30.27 -2.83 -2.24
CA PRO A 27 30.24 -4.26 -2.44
C PRO A 27 30.26 -4.93 -1.06
N ALA A 28 29.38 -5.92 -0.87
CA ALA A 28 29.48 -6.84 0.24
C ALA A 28 30.90 -7.43 0.20
N THR A 29 31.69 -7.12 1.22
CA THR A 29 32.97 -7.77 1.42
C THR A 29 32.70 -9.26 1.59
N ASP A 30 33.25 -10.03 0.64
CA ASP A 30 33.42 -11.47 0.72
C ASP A 30 34.22 -11.81 1.99
N ASP A 31 33.54 -11.95 3.12
CA ASP A 31 34.07 -12.71 4.25
C ASP A 31 33.62 -14.16 4.06
N ALA A 32 34.39 -14.83 3.21
CA ALA A 32 34.48 -16.27 3.16
C ALA A 32 35.09 -16.79 4.48
N ALA A 33 34.26 -17.44 5.28
CA ALA A 33 34.62 -18.59 6.08
C ALA A 33 33.52 -19.62 5.75
N ASP A 34 33.83 -20.81 5.24
CA ASP A 34 34.31 -21.93 6.07
C ASP A 34 33.29 -22.13 7.21
N ASP A 35 32.56 -23.24 7.37
CA ASP A 35 33.05 -24.61 7.44
C ASP A 35 31.84 -25.59 7.35
N GLY A 36 32.08 -26.78 6.78
CA GLY A 36 31.45 -28.01 7.29
C GLY A 36 30.14 -28.47 6.68
N GLU A 37 30.24 -29.31 5.63
CA GLU A 37 29.22 -30.33 5.36
C GLU A 37 29.16 -31.35 6.51
N PRO A 38 27.96 -31.92 6.75
CA PRO A 38 27.91 -33.36 6.93
C PRO A 38 26.92 -34.01 5.98
N GLU A 39 27.45 -34.96 5.21
CA GLU A 39 26.74 -36.09 4.63
C GLU A 39 25.70 -36.64 5.63
N ARG A 40 24.45 -36.73 5.19
CA ARG A 40 23.51 -37.74 5.71
C ARG A 40 22.74 -38.33 4.56
N ASP A 41 23.32 -39.42 4.05
CA ASP A 41 22.61 -40.54 3.46
C ASP A 41 21.46 -40.97 4.38
N GLY A 42 20.30 -41.09 3.78
CA GLY A 42 19.07 -41.49 4.43
C GLY A 42 18.13 -42.06 3.40
N ASP A 43 18.51 -43.21 2.86
CA ASP A 43 17.64 -44.13 2.15
C ASP A 43 16.38 -44.38 2.99
N HIS A 44 15.23 -43.92 2.50
CA HIS A 44 13.94 -44.45 2.92
C HIS A 44 13.14 -44.87 1.69
N ASP A 45 13.12 -46.19 1.57
CA ASP A 45 12.41 -47.00 0.62
C ASP A 45 10.90 -46.69 0.58
N ALA A 46 10.41 -46.76 -0.66
CA ALA A 46 9.16 -47.36 -1.10
C ALA A 46 8.11 -47.76 -0.03
N GLU A 47 6.90 -47.22 -0.18
CA GLU A 47 5.64 -47.98 -0.29
C GLU A 47 4.55 -46.98 -0.78
N HIS A 48 3.98 -47.17 -1.97
CA HIS A 48 2.77 -47.98 -2.21
C HIS A 48 1.53 -47.34 -1.55
N ASP A 49 0.70 -46.66 -2.34
CA ASP A 49 -0.60 -47.24 -2.72
C ASP A 49 -1.38 -46.32 -3.67
N ASP A 50 -1.86 -46.98 -4.71
CA ASP A 50 -2.91 -46.57 -5.62
C ASP A 50 -4.19 -46.27 -4.84
N ASP A 51 -4.91 -45.21 -5.21
CA ASP A 51 -6.38 -45.32 -5.34
C ASP A 51 -6.95 -44.14 -6.13
N ALA A 52 -7.18 -44.44 -7.40
CA ALA A 52 -8.14 -43.74 -8.24
C ALA A 52 -9.52 -44.35 -7.99
N ALA A 53 -10.50 -43.60 -7.48
CA ALA A 53 -11.91 -43.78 -7.84
C ALA A 53 -12.85 -42.72 -7.26
N ALA A 54 -13.82 -42.37 -8.11
CA ALA A 54 -15.22 -42.08 -7.79
C ALA A 54 -15.60 -40.71 -7.20
N ASN A 55 -16.04 -39.86 -8.13
CA ASN A 55 -17.29 -39.10 -7.99
C ASN A 55 -18.37 -39.93 -7.26
N SER A 56 -18.88 -39.43 -6.13
CA SER A 56 -20.24 -39.74 -5.70
C SER A 56 -21.00 -38.46 -5.41
N VAL A 57 -21.83 -38.08 -6.38
CA VAL A 57 -23.03 -37.28 -6.16
C VAL A 57 -23.89 -38.01 -5.13
N VAL A 58 -24.13 -37.38 -3.98
CA VAL A 58 -25.18 -37.78 -3.04
C VAL A 58 -26.11 -36.59 -2.87
N THR A 59 -27.27 -36.71 -3.51
CA THR A 59 -28.51 -35.99 -3.22
C THR A 59 -29.33 -36.82 -2.24
N GLY A 60 -29.77 -36.22 -1.14
CA GLY A 60 -30.76 -36.72 -0.16
C GLY A 60 -30.68 -35.82 1.06
N VAL A 61 -31.63 -34.94 1.40
CA VAL A 61 -33.06 -35.11 1.73
C VAL A 61 -33.25 -36.00 2.97
N GLU A 62 -34.06 -35.47 3.89
CA GLU A 62 -34.53 -35.95 5.21
C GLU A 62 -33.68 -35.49 6.41
N ASP A 63 -34.11 -34.56 7.27
CA ASP A 63 -35.33 -34.38 8.10
C ASP A 63 -35.07 -34.79 9.56
N ASP A 64 -35.57 -33.94 10.46
CA ASP A 64 -35.76 -34.08 11.91
C ASP A 64 -34.69 -34.77 12.79
N SER A 65 -34.00 -33.95 13.60
CA SER A 65 -33.61 -34.40 14.94
C SER A 65 -33.49 -33.23 15.92
N ALA A 66 -34.60 -33.02 16.63
CA ALA A 66 -34.65 -32.34 17.90
C ALA A 66 -33.71 -33.02 18.91
N ALA A 67 -32.61 -32.36 19.27
CA ALA A 67 -31.80 -32.72 20.43
C ALA A 67 -31.16 -31.47 21.06
N HIS A 68 -31.86 -30.94 22.07
CA HIS A 68 -31.29 -30.60 23.37
C HIS A 68 -29.97 -29.79 23.38
N HIS A 69 -30.08 -28.46 23.18
CA HIS A 69 -29.06 -27.54 23.67
C HIS A 69 -29.29 -27.23 25.15
N PRO A 70 -28.31 -27.46 26.05
CA PRO A 70 -28.38 -26.94 27.41
C PRO A 70 -28.29 -25.40 27.41
N PRO A 71 -28.89 -24.71 28.39
CA PRO A 71 -28.78 -23.27 28.51
C PRO A 71 -27.33 -22.89 28.80
N VAL A 72 -26.68 -22.21 27.85
CA VAL A 72 -25.40 -21.55 28.07
C VAL A 72 -25.64 -20.40 29.05
N SER A 73 -25.16 -20.61 30.27
CA SER A 73 -25.12 -19.63 31.35
C SER A 73 -24.35 -18.40 30.89
N LEU A 74 -25.04 -17.26 30.78
CA LEU A 74 -24.42 -15.93 30.66
C LEU A 74 -23.66 -15.65 31.95
N GLY A 75 -22.39 -16.06 31.98
CA GLY A 75 -21.42 -15.63 32.97
C GLY A 75 -21.15 -14.14 32.77
N ALA A 76 -21.64 -13.34 33.72
CA ALA A 76 -21.32 -11.93 33.85
C ALA A 76 -19.80 -11.74 34.00
N THR A 77 -19.10 -11.41 32.91
CA THR A 77 -17.77 -10.82 32.97
C THR A 77 -17.90 -9.38 33.44
N ARG A 78 -17.90 -9.27 34.78
CA ARG A 78 -17.20 -8.27 35.59
C ARG A 78 -16.56 -7.14 34.79
N THR A 79 -17.28 -6.01 34.73
CA THR A 79 -16.73 -4.67 34.59
C THR A 79 -15.68 -4.48 35.67
N GLN A 80 -14.41 -4.66 35.33
CA GLN A 80 -13.31 -4.26 36.19
C GLN A 80 -12.93 -2.83 35.82
N GLU A 81 -13.62 -1.93 36.51
CA GLU A 81 -13.21 -0.58 36.86
C GLU A 81 -11.71 -0.55 37.17
N LEU A 82 -10.92 0.06 36.28
CA LEU A 82 -9.57 0.52 36.58
C LEU A 82 -9.52 2.02 36.33
N ALA A 83 -9.57 2.73 37.47
CA ALA A 83 -9.09 4.07 37.77
C ALA A 83 -8.37 4.77 36.61
N GLU A 84 -8.88 5.90 36.12
CA GLU A 84 -8.71 7.20 36.78
C GLU A 84 -7.24 7.61 36.83
N GLY A 85 -6.71 7.95 35.65
CA GLY A 85 -5.47 8.70 35.44
C GLY A 85 -5.78 9.89 34.55
N ALA A 86 -6.54 10.85 35.08
CA ALA A 86 -6.86 12.10 34.39
C ALA A 86 -5.58 12.95 34.29
N GLU A 87 -4.90 12.87 33.14
CA GLU A 87 -3.94 13.92 32.78
C GLU A 87 -4.72 15.22 32.53
N PRO A 88 -4.34 16.33 33.17
CA PRO A 88 -4.96 17.62 32.91
C PRO A 88 -4.58 18.06 31.50
N THR A 89 -5.55 17.97 30.58
CA THR A 89 -5.54 18.67 29.31
C THR A 89 -5.21 20.13 29.57
N ARG A 90 -3.94 20.51 29.37
CA ARG A 90 -3.51 21.90 29.26
C ARG A 90 -4.21 22.46 28.03
N THR A 91 -5.36 23.08 28.25
CA THR A 91 -5.98 24.00 27.30
C THR A 91 -4.97 25.12 27.05
N ILE A 92 -4.21 25.00 25.97
CA ILE A 92 -3.45 26.12 25.41
C ILE A 92 -4.51 27.09 24.89
N GLN A 93 -4.91 28.00 25.77
CA GLN A 93 -5.78 29.11 25.46
C GLN A 93 -4.98 30.06 24.57
N HIS A 94 -5.00 29.81 23.26
CA HIS A 94 -4.53 30.79 22.30
C HIS A 94 -5.38 32.05 22.51
N PRO A 95 -4.77 33.23 22.74
CA PRO A 95 -5.50 34.48 22.82
C PRO A 95 -6.19 34.68 21.47
N GLN A 96 -7.48 34.34 21.43
CA GLN A 96 -8.36 34.67 20.34
C GLN A 96 -8.55 36.19 20.41
N THR A 97 -7.72 36.92 19.67
CA THR A 97 -8.08 38.28 19.28
C THR A 97 -9.45 38.18 18.64
N PRO A 98 -10.47 38.90 19.15
CA PRO A 98 -11.82 38.85 18.61
C PRO A 98 -11.76 39.34 17.16
N VAL A 99 -11.73 38.41 16.22
CA VAL A 99 -11.96 38.70 14.81
C VAL A 99 -13.43 39.07 14.75
N THR A 100 -13.70 40.37 14.71
CA THR A 100 -15.03 40.89 14.37
C THR A 100 -15.34 40.38 12.96
N ILE A 101 -16.08 39.27 12.88
CA ILE A 101 -16.60 38.72 11.63
C ILE A 101 -17.61 39.75 11.12
N ARG A 102 -17.14 40.64 10.26
CA ARG A 102 -17.99 41.54 9.52
C ARG A 102 -18.88 40.67 8.62
N PRO A 103 -20.21 40.72 8.75
CA PRO A 103 -21.08 39.96 7.87
C PRO A 103 -20.75 40.34 6.41
N PRO A 104 -20.56 39.34 5.53
CA PRO A 104 -20.21 39.60 4.14
C PRO A 104 -21.33 40.44 3.51
N ARG A 105 -20.97 41.61 2.96
CA ARG A 105 -21.91 42.40 2.18
C ARG A 105 -22.28 41.59 0.94
N ALA A 106 -23.57 41.40 0.74
CA ALA A 106 -24.12 40.83 -0.49
C ALA A 106 -23.70 41.71 -1.68
N GLY A 107 -22.60 41.35 -2.34
CA GLY A 107 -22.01 42.12 -3.44
C GLY A 107 -20.52 41.89 -3.64
N ASP A 108 -19.78 41.46 -2.60
CA ASP A 108 -18.35 41.18 -2.72
C ASP A 108 -18.15 39.78 -3.31
N SER A 109 -18.18 39.72 -4.65
CA SER A 109 -17.84 38.52 -5.41
C SER A 109 -16.44 38.07 -5.02
N VAL A 110 -16.35 36.88 -4.41
CA VAL A 110 -15.09 36.24 -3.96
C VAL A 110 -14.08 36.06 -5.11
N HIS A 111 -14.51 36.19 -6.36
CA HIS A 111 -13.67 36.19 -7.56
C HIS A 111 -12.95 37.51 -7.85
N GLY A 112 -13.16 38.57 -7.05
CA GLY A 112 -12.49 39.86 -7.19
C GLY A 112 -11.16 39.98 -6.46
N LEU A 113 -10.80 39.00 -5.61
CA LEU A 113 -9.46 38.95 -5.04
C LEU A 113 -8.49 38.68 -6.19
N PRO A 114 -7.45 39.52 -6.39
CA PRO A 114 -6.47 39.30 -7.44
C PRO A 114 -5.89 37.92 -7.20
N THR A 115 -6.31 36.95 -8.03
CA THR A 115 -5.70 35.64 -8.06
C THR A 115 -4.23 35.94 -8.25
N GLN A 116 -3.44 35.60 -7.24
CA GLN A 116 -2.01 35.80 -7.26
C GLN A 116 -1.56 34.94 -8.45
N GLN A 117 -1.42 35.55 -9.62
CA GLN A 117 -0.92 34.89 -10.81
C GLN A 117 0.49 34.49 -10.44
N ILE A 118 0.65 33.24 -10.02
CA ILE A 118 1.96 32.64 -9.80
C ILE A 118 2.64 32.81 -11.15
N PRO A 119 3.68 33.66 -11.25
CA PRO A 119 4.26 34.01 -12.53
C PRO A 119 4.66 32.71 -13.20
N SER A 120 4.03 32.42 -14.34
CA SER A 120 4.35 31.26 -15.16
C SER A 120 5.85 31.36 -15.42
N ARG A 121 6.62 30.46 -14.80
CA ARG A 121 8.09 30.48 -14.81
C ARG A 121 8.52 30.33 -16.27
N ARG A 122 8.61 31.45 -16.99
CA ARG A 122 9.09 31.49 -18.37
C ARG A 122 10.46 30.85 -18.32
N LYS A 123 10.55 29.70 -18.97
CA LYS A 123 11.76 28.93 -19.18
C LYS A 123 12.68 29.81 -20.04
N ALA A 124 13.43 30.67 -19.37
CA ALA A 124 14.52 31.42 -19.99
C ALA A 124 15.45 30.37 -20.58
N GLY A 125 15.66 30.45 -21.90
CA GLY A 125 16.50 29.53 -22.64
C GLY A 125 17.88 29.46 -22.00
N SER A 126 18.19 28.32 -21.40
CA SER A 126 19.57 27.96 -21.10
C SER A 126 20.12 27.30 -22.35
N ALA A 127 20.94 28.09 -23.03
CA ALA A 127 21.82 27.65 -24.08
C ALA A 127 22.65 26.45 -23.59
N ALA A 128 22.86 25.54 -24.53
CA ALA A 128 23.68 24.36 -24.43
C ALA A 128 25.01 24.60 -23.72
N THR A 129 25.23 23.89 -22.63
CA THR A 129 26.58 23.42 -22.26
C THR A 129 26.48 21.91 -22.15
N ALA A 130 26.97 21.27 -23.20
CA ALA A 130 27.08 19.82 -23.31
C ALA A 130 28.24 19.37 -22.41
N ASP A 131 27.96 18.77 -21.26
CA ASP A 131 28.85 17.74 -20.73
C ASP A 131 28.17 16.81 -19.71
N GLY A 132 28.11 15.52 -20.04
CA GLY A 132 28.47 14.47 -19.09
C GLY A 132 27.46 13.79 -18.16
N SER A 133 26.18 14.16 -18.02
CA SER A 133 25.30 13.45 -17.05
C SER A 133 24.22 12.55 -17.68
N ARG A 134 24.52 11.26 -17.85
CA ARG A 134 23.60 10.22 -18.38
C ARG A 134 22.50 9.75 -17.41
N PHE A 135 22.17 10.52 -16.37
CA PHE A 135 21.23 10.11 -15.30
C PHE A 135 19.99 10.99 -15.14
N SER A 136 19.56 11.64 -16.21
CA SER A 136 18.23 12.22 -16.25
C SER A 136 17.64 11.97 -17.61
N ALA A 137 16.74 10.98 -17.67
CA ALA A 137 15.63 11.09 -18.59
C ALA A 137 14.61 11.99 -17.88
N PRO A 138 14.58 13.31 -18.12
CA PRO A 138 13.41 14.09 -17.81
C PRO A 138 12.33 13.56 -18.75
N GLY A 139 11.56 12.59 -18.25
CA GLY A 139 10.37 12.11 -18.93
C GLY A 139 9.60 13.33 -19.37
N SER A 140 9.41 13.42 -20.69
CA SER A 140 8.65 14.45 -21.38
C SER A 140 7.52 14.93 -20.47
N ALA A 141 7.69 16.11 -19.88
CA ALA A 141 6.61 16.83 -19.24
C ALA A 141 5.67 17.20 -20.37
N ALA A 142 4.84 16.22 -20.78
CA ALA A 142 3.67 16.46 -21.59
C ALA A 142 2.95 17.60 -20.87
N LEU A 143 2.82 18.71 -21.57
CA LEU A 143 2.08 19.86 -21.10
C LEU A 143 0.65 19.35 -20.90
N ALA A 144 0.31 18.93 -19.68
CA ALA A 144 -1.04 18.54 -19.32
C ALA A 144 -1.92 19.74 -19.67
N ASP A 145 -2.87 19.53 -20.59
CA ASP A 145 -3.64 20.62 -21.19
C ASP A 145 -4.65 21.20 -20.17
N SER A 146 -4.82 20.50 -19.04
CA SER A 146 -5.63 20.92 -17.90
C SER A 146 -5.05 20.47 -16.55
N PRO A 147 -5.33 21.21 -15.45
CA PRO A 147 -4.94 20.81 -14.10
C PRO A 147 -5.55 19.46 -13.67
N VAL A 148 -6.74 19.12 -14.19
CA VAL A 148 -7.40 17.83 -13.93
C VAL A 148 -6.61 16.67 -14.54
N GLU A 149 -6.09 16.84 -15.75
CA GLU A 149 -5.24 15.84 -16.39
C GLU A 149 -3.91 15.64 -15.65
N ALA A 150 -3.32 16.73 -15.15
CA ALA A 150 -2.12 16.66 -14.32
C ALA A 150 -2.34 15.85 -13.03
N MET A 151 -3.47 16.07 -12.33
CA MET A 151 -3.83 15.32 -11.12
C MET A 151 -4.02 13.82 -11.44
N ARG A 152 -4.75 13.50 -12.51
CA ARG A 152 -4.98 12.11 -12.94
C ARG A 152 -3.68 11.37 -13.26
N LEU A 153 -2.72 12.03 -13.92
CA LEU A 153 -1.42 11.42 -14.21
C LEU A 153 -0.63 11.10 -12.95
N ASP A 154 -0.72 11.97 -11.94
CA ASP A 154 -0.08 11.75 -10.63
C ASP A 154 -0.72 10.58 -9.87
N GLU A 155 -2.06 10.49 -9.86
CA GLU A 155 -2.80 9.36 -9.28
C GLU A 155 -2.42 8.02 -9.94
N ILE A 156 -2.32 7.99 -11.28
CA ILE A 156 -1.87 6.81 -12.01
C ILE A 156 -0.43 6.43 -11.62
N ALA A 157 0.47 7.40 -11.51
CA ALA A 157 1.85 7.15 -11.13
C ALA A 157 1.93 6.54 -9.71
N ARG A 158 1.20 7.11 -8.74
CA ARG A 158 1.14 6.59 -7.37
C ARG A 158 0.54 5.18 -7.33
N THR A 159 -0.53 4.93 -8.08
CA THR A 159 -1.19 3.61 -8.16
C THR A 159 -0.24 2.53 -8.71
N ARG A 160 0.57 2.84 -9.71
CA ARG A 160 1.57 1.90 -10.25
C ARG A 160 2.65 1.53 -9.23
N VAL A 161 3.08 2.47 -8.39
CA VAL A 161 4.05 2.19 -7.32
C VAL A 161 3.40 1.30 -6.27
N PHE A 162 2.19 1.65 -5.83
CA PHE A 162 1.42 0.85 -4.88
C PHE A 162 1.23 -0.59 -5.35
N LEU A 163 0.82 -0.80 -6.61
CA LEU A 163 0.63 -2.15 -7.16
C LEU A 163 1.90 -3.00 -7.18
N LYS A 164 3.07 -2.41 -7.42
CA LYS A 164 4.35 -3.13 -7.34
C LYS A 164 4.65 -3.57 -5.92
N VAL A 165 4.34 -2.73 -4.92
CA VAL A 165 4.48 -3.08 -3.51
C VAL A 165 3.51 -4.20 -3.14
N VAL A 166 2.25 -4.14 -3.59
CA VAL A 166 1.26 -5.21 -3.38
C VAL A 166 1.75 -6.55 -3.95
N ILE A 167 2.28 -6.56 -5.18
CA ILE A 167 2.83 -7.78 -5.79
C ILE A 167 4.01 -8.31 -4.96
N ALA A 168 4.94 -7.45 -4.54
CA ALA A 168 6.06 -7.87 -3.69
C ALA A 168 5.59 -8.46 -2.35
N LEU A 169 4.57 -7.86 -1.71
CA LEU A 169 3.97 -8.37 -0.48
C LEU A 169 3.27 -9.71 -0.69
N CYS A 170 2.57 -9.91 -1.80
CA CYS A 170 1.97 -11.19 -2.16
C CYS A 170 3.04 -12.29 -2.30
N LEU A 171 4.16 -12.01 -2.99
CA LEU A 171 5.27 -12.95 -3.12
C LEU A 171 5.91 -13.28 -1.76
N GLY A 172 6.12 -12.25 -0.92
CA GLY A 172 6.60 -12.44 0.45
C GLY A 172 5.65 -13.29 1.30
N GLY A 173 4.34 -13.05 1.20
CA GLY A 173 3.32 -13.83 1.89
C GLY A 173 3.31 -15.30 1.48
N VAL A 174 3.45 -15.60 0.18
CA VAL A 174 3.58 -16.97 -0.31
C VAL A 174 4.83 -17.65 0.24
N LEU A 175 5.97 -16.97 0.22
CA LEU A 175 7.21 -17.49 0.79
C LEU A 175 7.04 -17.81 2.29
N VAL A 176 6.45 -16.91 3.06
CA VAL A 176 6.16 -17.12 4.50
C VAL A 176 5.18 -18.26 4.72
N ALA A 177 4.17 -18.44 3.86
CA ALA A 177 3.22 -19.55 3.93
C ALA A 177 3.89 -20.92 3.65
N PHE A 178 4.91 -20.97 2.80
CA PHE A 178 5.70 -22.18 2.55
C PHE A 178 6.66 -22.50 3.69
N LEU A 179 7.27 -21.49 4.30
CA LEU A 179 8.15 -21.67 5.46
C LEU A 179 7.39 -22.00 6.75
N SER A 180 6.13 -21.57 6.86
CA SER A 180 5.26 -21.89 8.00
C SER A 180 4.78 -23.33 7.93
N SER A 181 5.10 -24.17 8.92
CA SER A 181 4.45 -25.46 9.14
C SER A 181 3.00 -25.23 9.63
N GLY A 182 2.00 -25.73 8.90
CA GLY A 182 0.59 -25.54 9.25
C GLY A 182 -0.33 -26.40 8.40
N ASP A 183 -1.64 -26.13 8.47
CA ASP A 183 -2.65 -26.85 7.68
C ASP A 183 -2.38 -26.73 6.17
N ALA A 184 -2.29 -27.89 5.51
CA ALA A 184 -2.05 -28.01 4.08
C ALA A 184 -3.21 -27.43 3.25
N ILE A 185 -4.46 -27.53 3.74
CA ILE A 185 -5.63 -26.99 3.05
C ILE A 185 -5.58 -25.47 3.11
N ALA A 186 -5.41 -24.88 4.30
CA ALA A 186 -5.26 -23.44 4.44
C ALA A 186 -4.10 -22.88 3.60
N ARG A 187 -2.97 -23.61 3.51
CA ARG A 187 -1.84 -23.23 2.64
C ARG A 187 -2.23 -23.21 1.16
N ARG A 188 -2.97 -24.22 0.67
CA ARG A 188 -3.46 -24.25 -0.73
C ARG A 188 -4.40 -23.08 -1.00
N VAL A 189 -5.30 -22.77 -0.06
CA VAL A 189 -6.24 -21.65 -0.17
C VAL A 189 -5.50 -20.31 -0.29
N VAL A 190 -4.49 -20.05 0.55
CA VAL A 190 -3.71 -18.80 0.47
C VAL A 190 -2.88 -18.72 -0.82
N VAL A 191 -2.31 -19.82 -1.30
CA VAL A 191 -1.57 -19.84 -2.57
C VAL A 191 -2.50 -19.52 -3.75
N VAL A 192 -3.65 -20.18 -3.85
CA VAL A 192 -4.64 -19.92 -4.92
C VAL A 192 -5.15 -18.48 -4.84
N GLY A 193 -5.54 -18.01 -3.65
CA GLY A 193 -5.99 -16.63 -3.47
C GLY A 193 -4.91 -15.61 -3.80
N THR A 194 -3.64 -15.90 -3.48
CA THR A 194 -2.52 -15.02 -3.85
C THR A 194 -2.29 -14.96 -5.35
N VAL A 195 -2.42 -16.08 -6.08
CA VAL A 195 -2.35 -16.08 -7.55
C VAL A 195 -3.45 -15.20 -8.15
N ILE A 196 -4.68 -15.29 -7.62
CA ILE A 196 -5.80 -14.43 -8.04
C ILE A 196 -5.48 -12.95 -7.77
N ALA A 197 -4.94 -12.63 -6.58
CA ALA A 197 -4.58 -11.26 -6.23
C ALA A 197 -3.46 -10.69 -7.12
N ILE A 198 -2.41 -11.47 -7.38
CA ILE A 198 -1.32 -11.09 -8.30
C ILE A 198 -1.88 -10.89 -9.72
N GLY A 199 -2.75 -11.79 -10.19
CA GLY A 199 -3.42 -11.64 -11.49
C GLY A 199 -4.24 -10.35 -11.58
N GLY A 200 -5.02 -10.03 -10.54
CA GLY A 200 -5.75 -8.77 -10.42
C GLY A 200 -4.82 -7.56 -10.43
N ALA A 201 -3.73 -7.59 -9.66
CA ALA A 201 -2.74 -6.51 -9.59
C ALA A 201 -2.02 -6.29 -10.93
N LEU A 202 -1.63 -7.36 -11.64
CA LEU A 202 -1.02 -7.28 -12.97
C LEU A 202 -2.01 -6.77 -14.02
N GLY A 203 -3.27 -7.18 -13.95
CA GLY A 203 -4.34 -6.65 -14.80
C GLY A 203 -4.54 -5.15 -14.58
N LEU A 204 -4.60 -4.71 -13.32
CA LEU A 204 -4.71 -3.29 -12.96
C LEU A 204 -3.47 -2.50 -13.40
N LEU A 205 -2.27 -3.08 -13.27
CA LEU A 205 -1.03 -2.47 -13.73
C LEU A 205 -1.00 -2.30 -15.26
N SER A 206 -1.60 -3.26 -15.98
CA SER A 206 -1.71 -3.22 -17.44
C SER A 206 -2.68 -2.14 -17.90
N VAL A 207 -3.85 -2.03 -17.26
CA VAL A 207 -4.84 -0.97 -17.57
C VAL A 207 -4.29 0.42 -17.23
N THR A 208 -3.62 0.56 -16.08
CA THR A 208 -3.03 1.83 -15.66
C THR A 208 -1.82 2.25 -16.48
N ARG A 209 -1.26 1.38 -17.35
CA ARG A 209 -0.13 1.71 -18.23
C ARG A 209 -0.49 2.72 -19.31
N ASP A 210 -1.75 2.72 -19.77
CA ASP A 210 -2.26 3.61 -20.82
C ASP A 210 -3.19 4.67 -20.22
N ALA A 211 -2.69 5.89 -20.05
CA ALA A 211 -3.46 6.99 -19.48
C ALA A 211 -4.67 7.39 -20.33
N GLY A 212 -4.60 7.20 -21.66
CA GLY A 212 -5.69 7.55 -22.58
C GLY A 212 -6.88 6.59 -22.51
N ARG A 213 -6.66 5.36 -22.04
CA ARG A 213 -7.68 4.31 -21.90
C ARG A 213 -8.12 4.04 -20.47
N TYR A 214 -7.68 4.86 -19.52
CA TYR A 214 -8.03 4.70 -18.12
C TYR A 214 -9.53 4.96 -17.91
N ASP A 215 -10.26 3.95 -17.45
CA ASP A 215 -11.69 4.03 -17.15
C ASP A 215 -11.91 3.34 -15.80
N ALA A 216 -12.53 4.05 -14.85
CA ALA A 216 -12.77 3.57 -13.49
C ALA A 216 -13.57 2.25 -13.49
N ASN A 217 -14.53 2.09 -14.41
CA ASN A 217 -15.34 0.89 -14.49
C ASN A 217 -14.52 -0.35 -14.90
N ARG A 218 -13.44 -0.15 -15.65
CA ARG A 218 -12.53 -1.23 -16.05
C ARG A 218 -11.62 -1.68 -14.90
N LEU A 219 -11.46 -0.87 -13.86
CA LEU A 219 -10.64 -1.19 -12.69
C LEU A 219 -11.38 -2.13 -11.71
N LEU A 220 -12.70 -2.01 -11.63
CA LEU A 220 -13.55 -2.78 -10.72
C LEU A 220 -13.30 -4.30 -10.76
N PRO A 221 -13.32 -5.00 -11.91
CA PRO A 221 -13.12 -6.45 -11.91
C PRO A 221 -11.76 -6.87 -11.36
N TYR A 222 -10.70 -6.11 -11.65
CA TYR A 222 -9.36 -6.37 -11.14
C TYR A 222 -9.24 -6.06 -9.64
N GLY A 223 -9.83 -4.96 -9.18
CA GLY A 223 -9.90 -4.62 -7.76
C GLY A 223 -10.64 -5.69 -6.96
N THR A 224 -11.78 -6.16 -7.46
CA THR A 224 -12.55 -7.25 -6.85
C THR A 224 -11.74 -8.54 -6.76
N ALA A 225 -10.99 -8.89 -7.81
CA ALA A 225 -10.10 -10.05 -7.78
C ALA A 225 -9.01 -9.93 -6.70
N ILE A 226 -8.40 -8.74 -6.54
CA ILE A 226 -7.43 -8.47 -5.46
C ILE A 226 -8.07 -8.66 -4.09
N VAL A 227 -9.27 -8.12 -3.87
CA VAL A 227 -9.98 -8.24 -2.59
C VAL A 227 -10.29 -9.71 -2.28
N ILE A 228 -10.90 -10.44 -3.22
CA ILE A 228 -11.19 -11.88 -3.06
C ILE A 228 -9.91 -12.66 -2.73
N GLY A 229 -8.84 -12.42 -3.49
CA GLY A 229 -7.56 -13.06 -3.24
C GLY A 229 -6.98 -12.72 -1.86
N SER A 230 -7.07 -11.46 -1.42
CA SER A 230 -6.54 -11.02 -0.12
C SER A 230 -7.28 -11.63 1.08
N MET A 231 -8.57 -11.97 0.94
CA MET A 231 -9.33 -12.64 2.00
C MET A 231 -8.78 -14.02 2.33
N SER A 232 -8.11 -14.69 1.38
CA SER A 232 -7.41 -15.96 1.67
C SER A 232 -6.26 -15.78 2.66
N GLY A 233 -5.57 -14.64 2.62
CA GLY A 233 -4.52 -14.31 3.59
C GLY A 233 -5.09 -14.02 4.97
N VAL A 234 -6.21 -13.28 5.04
CA VAL A 234 -6.92 -13.06 6.32
C VAL A 234 -7.41 -14.38 6.91
N TYR A 235 -7.88 -15.30 6.06
CA TYR A 235 -8.27 -16.64 6.49
C TYR A 235 -7.08 -17.43 7.06
N TYR A 236 -5.91 -17.38 6.41
CA TYR A 236 -4.72 -18.14 6.84
C TYR A 236 -4.02 -17.55 8.09
N TRP A 237 -3.85 -16.23 8.16
CA TRP A 237 -3.11 -15.56 9.26
C TRP A 237 -4.00 -14.91 10.32
N GLY A 238 -5.32 -14.83 10.09
CA GLY A 238 -6.27 -14.15 10.97
C GLY A 238 -6.42 -12.65 10.72
N THR A 239 -7.41 -12.06 11.37
CA THR A 239 -7.79 -10.63 11.24
C THR A 239 -6.82 -9.67 11.90
N ALA A 240 -6.02 -10.13 12.86
CA ALA A 240 -4.97 -9.33 13.51
C ALA A 240 -3.65 -9.31 12.72
N SER A 241 -3.63 -9.88 11.51
CA SER A 241 -2.42 -9.98 10.69
C SER A 241 -2.13 -8.68 9.92
N PRO A 242 -0.86 -8.46 9.47
CA PRO A 242 -0.51 -7.34 8.59
C PRO A 242 -1.33 -7.30 7.29
N VAL A 243 -1.84 -8.44 6.81
CA VAL A 243 -2.67 -8.51 5.59
C VAL A 243 -3.98 -7.75 5.77
N ALA A 244 -4.63 -7.87 6.93
CA ALA A 244 -5.87 -7.13 7.21
C ALA A 244 -5.63 -5.62 7.24
N ALA A 245 -4.52 -5.16 7.82
CA ALA A 245 -4.13 -3.75 7.81
C ALA A 245 -3.85 -3.25 6.38
N MET A 246 -3.22 -4.07 5.53
CA MET A 246 -2.98 -3.74 4.13
C MET A 246 -4.26 -3.60 3.31
N ILE A 247 -5.31 -4.39 3.61
CA ILE A 247 -6.62 -4.23 2.95
C ILE A 247 -7.23 -2.86 3.28
N VAL A 248 -7.22 -2.45 4.56
CA VAL A 248 -7.72 -1.14 4.97
C VAL A 248 -6.92 -0.02 4.30
N TYR A 249 -5.59 -0.15 4.27
CA TYR A 249 -4.73 0.82 3.59
C TYR A 249 -5.01 0.88 2.07
N GLY A 250 -5.23 -0.27 1.43
CA GLY A 250 -5.60 -0.33 0.01
C GLY A 250 -6.93 0.35 -0.30
N ILE A 251 -7.95 0.14 0.55
CA ILE A 251 -9.25 0.81 0.42
C ILE A 251 -9.09 2.33 0.58
N TYR A 252 -8.33 2.77 1.59
CA TYR A 252 -8.04 4.18 1.81
C TYR A 252 -7.33 4.80 0.59
N PHE A 253 -6.31 4.13 0.07
CA PHE A 253 -5.57 4.59 -1.10
C PHE A 253 -6.47 4.68 -2.35
N PHE A 254 -7.33 3.68 -2.57
CA PHE A 254 -8.25 3.65 -3.71
C PHE A 254 -9.40 4.66 -3.57
N SER A 255 -9.75 5.08 -2.34
CA SER A 255 -10.80 6.09 -2.11
C SER A 255 -10.29 7.52 -2.27
N LEU A 256 -8.97 7.73 -2.29
CA LEU A 256 -8.33 9.03 -2.43
C LEU A 256 -7.96 9.41 -3.88
N GLY A 257 -8.00 8.46 -4.81
CA GLY A 257 -7.75 8.67 -6.24
C GLY A 257 -9.00 8.39 -7.06
#